data_AF-A0A699K9T8-F1
#
_entry.id   AF-A0A699K9T8-F1
#
_cell.length_a   1.000
_cell.length_b   1.000
_cell.length_c   1.000
_cell.angle_alpha   90.00
_cell.angle_beta   90.00
_cell.angle_gamma   90.00
#
_symmetry.space_group_name_H-M   'P 1'
#
loop_
_entity.id
_entity.type
_entity.pdbx_description
1 polymer ?
#
loop_
_entity_poly.entity_id
_entity_poly.type
_entity_poly.pdbx_seq_one_letter_code
_entity_poly.pdbx_strand_id
1 'polypeptide(L)'
;EQQELNNEEKETLFMQLLEKRRKFFAGKRAEEKRNKPPTQAQQRKTMCTYIKNMEGKKITDLKNKSFNSIQKMFDRAFKRVNTFVDYITKLVEESPKKAEAEVTEGSLKRAGEELEQENTKK
;
A
#
# COMPACT_ATOMS: atom_id res chain seq x y z
N GLU A 1 -58.31 10.93 7.43
CA GLU A 1 -58.14 11.42 8.81
C GLU A 1 -56.65 11.52 9.11
N GLN A 2 -56.16 12.67 9.55
CA GLN A 2 -54.79 12.79 10.08
C GLN A 2 -54.87 12.39 11.55
N GLN A 3 -54.32 11.22 11.89
CA GLN A 3 -54.25 10.77 13.28
C GLN A 3 -53.27 11.68 14.03
N GLU A 4 -53.79 12.56 14.88
CA GLU A 4 -52.97 13.43 15.72
C GLU A 4 -52.23 12.58 16.75
N LEU A 5 -50.91 12.50 16.60
CA LEU A 5 -50.04 11.84 17.58
C LEU A 5 -50.14 12.53 18.94
N ASN A 6 -50.15 11.74 20.02
CA ASN A 6 -50.08 12.23 21.39
C ASN A 6 -48.76 13.03 21.59
N ASN A 7 -48.76 14.01 22.49
CA ASN A 7 -47.56 14.78 22.84
C ASN A 7 -46.37 13.89 23.21
N GLU A 8 -46.61 12.80 23.94
CA GLU A 8 -45.56 11.84 24.33
C GLU A 8 -44.95 11.11 23.12
N GLU A 9 -45.79 10.70 22.15
CA GLU A 9 -45.33 10.10 20.89
C GLU A 9 -44.55 11.11 20.04
N LYS A 10 -44.98 12.37 20.00
CA LYS A 10 -44.26 13.45 19.31
C LYS A 10 -42.87 13.68 19.92
N GLU A 11 -42.74 13.66 21.25
CA GLU A 11 -41.46 13.80 21.93
C GLU A 11 -40.51 12.63 21.64
N THR A 12 -41.01 11.39 21.70
CA THR A 12 -40.18 10.21 21.38
C THR A 12 -39.71 10.22 19.93
N LEU A 13 -40.57 10.56 18.96
CA LEU A 13 -40.19 10.70 17.55
C LEU A 13 -39.18 11.83 17.33
N PHE A 14 -39.33 12.96 18.02
CA PHE A 14 -38.37 14.06 17.96
C PHE A 14 -37.00 13.64 18.51
N MET A 15 -36.96 12.93 19.63
CA MET A 15 -35.72 12.37 20.20
C MET A 15 -35.05 11.38 19.26
N GLN A 16 -35.81 10.47 18.64
CA GLN A 16 -35.30 9.53 17.64
C GLN A 16 -34.71 10.27 16.42
N LEU A 17 -35.37 11.35 15.97
CA LEU A 17 -34.89 12.19 14.88
C LEU A 17 -33.56 12.87 15.22
N LEU A 18 -33.43 13.43 16.44
CA LEU A 18 -32.20 14.04 16.92
C LEU A 18 -31.05 13.03 17.00
N GLU A 19 -31.33 11.82 17.49
CA GLU A 19 -30.32 10.76 17.57
C GLU A 19 -29.83 10.33 16.19
N LYS A 20 -30.75 10.10 15.24
CA LYS A 20 -30.42 9.80 13.83
C LYS A 20 -29.59 10.92 13.21
N ARG A 21 -29.95 12.18 13.45
CA ARG A 21 -29.23 13.36 12.94
C ARG A 21 -27.81 13.42 13.51
N ARG A 22 -27.62 13.21 14.82
CA ARG A 22 -26.28 13.16 15.44
C ARG A 22 -25.40 12.08 14.83
N LYS A 23 -25.94 10.87 14.64
CA LYS A 23 -25.23 9.74 14.02
C LYS A 23 -24.84 10.05 12.57
N PHE A 24 -25.72 10.65 11.78
CA PHE A 24 -25.44 11.07 10.41
C PHE A 24 -24.26 12.05 10.31
N PHE A 25 -24.27 13.12 11.11
CA PHE A 25 -23.17 14.10 11.12
C PHE A 25 -21.88 13.56 11.72
N ALA A 26 -21.95 12.58 12.63
CA ALA A 26 -20.77 11.87 13.10
C ALA A 26 -20.13 11.04 11.96
N GLY A 27 -20.95 10.32 11.19
CA GLY A 27 -20.53 9.57 10.00
C GLY A 27 -19.89 10.47 8.95
N LYS A 28 -20.54 11.59 8.60
CA LYS A 28 -20.00 12.55 7.62
C LYS A 28 -18.64 13.12 8.01
N ARG A 29 -18.44 13.48 9.28
CA ARG A 29 -17.13 13.97 9.76
C ARG A 29 -16.06 12.86 9.73
N ALA A 30 -16.43 11.62 9.99
CA ALA A 30 -15.50 10.49 9.91
C ALA A 30 -15.08 10.21 8.44
N GLU A 31 -16.04 10.22 7.53
CA GLU A 31 -15.82 10.11 6.09
C GLU A 31 -14.91 11.23 5.57
N GLU A 32 -15.21 12.49 5.92
CA GLU A 32 -14.39 13.64 5.57
C GLU A 32 -12.95 13.49 6.07
N LYS A 33 -12.74 13.01 7.30
CA LYS A 33 -11.40 12.77 7.84
C LYS A 33 -10.64 11.67 7.10
N ARG A 34 -11.32 10.62 6.62
CA ARG A 34 -10.70 9.50 5.88
C ARG A 34 -10.31 9.89 4.46
N ASN A 35 -11.08 10.77 3.82
CA ASN A 35 -10.85 11.22 2.45
C ASN A 35 -9.82 12.36 2.35
N LYS A 36 -9.17 12.75 3.45
CA LYS A 36 -8.14 13.79 3.41
C LYS A 36 -6.92 13.28 2.65
N PRO A 37 -6.46 14.00 1.61
CA PRO A 37 -5.25 13.61 0.91
C PRO A 37 -4.06 13.63 1.88
N PRO A 38 -3.09 12.72 1.70
CA PRO A 38 -1.93 12.67 2.56
C PRO A 38 -1.13 13.98 2.47
N THR A 39 -0.66 14.46 3.61
CA THR A 39 0.15 15.68 3.66
C THR A 39 1.52 15.45 3.01
N GLN A 40 2.20 16.52 2.59
CA GLN A 40 3.54 16.43 2.01
C GLN A 40 4.54 15.70 2.94
N ALA A 41 4.42 15.89 4.26
CA ALA A 41 5.24 15.18 5.24
C ALA A 41 4.94 13.68 5.30
N GLN A 42 3.67 13.28 5.19
CA GLN A 42 3.26 11.87 5.12
C GLN A 42 3.76 11.23 3.82
N GLN A 43 3.55 11.90 2.68
CA GLN A 43 4.08 11.45 1.38
C GLN A 43 5.60 11.27 1.44
N ARG A 44 6.31 12.25 1.99
CA ARG A 44 7.77 12.19 2.18
C ARG A 44 8.18 10.98 3.03
N LYS A 45 7.48 10.72 4.14
CA LYS A 45 7.75 9.57 5.01
C LYS A 45 7.59 8.25 4.23
N THR A 46 6.52 8.13 3.45
CA THR A 46 6.28 6.96 2.60
C THR A 46 7.38 6.79 1.54
N MET A 47 7.72 7.87 0.81
CA MET A 47 8.78 7.85 -0.19
C MET A 47 10.14 7.46 0.40
N CYS A 48 10.53 8.04 1.54
CA CYS A 48 11.78 7.69 2.22
C CYS A 48 11.82 6.23 2.67
N THR A 49 10.69 5.70 3.17
CA THR A 49 10.59 4.30 3.59
C THR A 49 10.75 3.37 2.39
N TYR A 50 10.12 3.70 1.26
CA TYR A 50 10.28 2.94 0.03
C TYR A 50 11.73 2.96 -0.48
N ILE A 51 12.35 4.13 -0.56
CA ILE A 51 13.75 4.28 -0.99
C ILE A 51 14.70 3.49 -0.08
N LYS A 52 14.47 3.48 1.24
CA LYS A 52 15.25 2.67 2.18
C LYS A 52 15.22 1.19 1.77
N ASN A 53 14.05 0.67 1.45
CA ASN A 53 13.87 -0.74 1.14
C ASN A 53 14.38 -1.10 -0.27
N MET A 54 14.17 -0.21 -1.24
CA MET A 54 14.54 -0.47 -2.63
C MET A 54 16.00 -0.17 -2.97
N GLU A 55 16.60 0.85 -2.36
CA GLU A 55 17.96 1.29 -2.65
C GLU A 55 18.93 1.07 -1.48
N GLY A 56 18.47 0.54 -0.34
CA GLY A 56 19.30 0.31 0.85
C GLY A 56 19.79 1.59 1.54
N LYS A 57 19.22 2.75 1.20
CA LYS A 57 19.66 4.06 1.74
C LYS A 57 19.22 4.26 3.19
N LYS A 58 20.08 4.88 4.00
CA LYS A 58 19.75 5.22 5.39
C LYS A 58 18.76 6.39 5.42
N ILE A 59 17.79 6.33 6.34
CA ILE A 59 16.81 7.41 6.54
C ILE A 59 17.48 8.72 6.96
N THR A 60 18.60 8.65 7.70
CA THR A 60 19.40 9.81 8.11
C THR A 60 19.84 10.66 6.91
N ASP A 61 20.25 10.00 5.83
CA ASP A 61 20.79 10.63 4.63
C ASP A 61 19.66 11.24 3.78
N LEU A 62 18.45 10.70 3.91
CA LEU A 62 17.23 11.22 3.27
C LEU A 62 16.62 12.37 4.09
N LYS A 63 16.81 12.39 5.42
CA LYS A 63 16.19 13.37 6.33
C LYS A 63 16.59 14.81 6.01
N ASN A 64 17.82 15.05 5.56
CA ASN A 64 18.33 16.38 5.25
C ASN A 64 18.05 16.83 3.80
N LYS A 65 17.42 15.98 2.99
CA LYS A 65 17.12 16.28 1.58
C LYS A 65 15.77 16.94 1.42
N SER A 66 15.68 17.82 0.43
CA SER A 66 14.43 18.46 0.01
C SER A 66 13.44 17.43 -0.54
N PHE A 67 12.15 17.77 -0.50
CA PHE A 67 11.08 16.91 -1.02
C PHE A 67 11.30 16.56 -2.50
N ASN A 68 11.62 17.55 -3.34
CA ASN A 68 11.87 17.35 -4.77
C ASN A 68 13.04 16.37 -5.03
N SER A 69 14.08 16.40 -4.19
CA SER A 69 15.19 15.45 -4.29
C SER A 69 14.75 14.03 -3.94
N ILE A 70 13.93 13.88 -2.90
CA ILE A 70 13.35 12.59 -2.48
C ILE A 70 12.43 12.04 -3.56
N GLN A 71 11.57 12.87 -4.14
CA GLN A 71 10.67 12.48 -5.22
C GLN A 71 11.43 11.96 -6.44
N LYS A 72 12.48 12.65 -6.90
CA LYS A 72 13.33 12.18 -8.01
C LYS A 72 13.98 10.81 -7.73
N MET A 73 14.44 10.58 -6.49
CA MET A 73 15.00 9.28 -6.10
C MET A 73 13.92 8.20 -6.06
N PHE A 74 12.73 8.53 -5.55
CA PHE A 74 11.60 7.63 -5.52
C PHE A 74 11.18 7.22 -6.93
N ASP A 75 11.02 8.16 -7.85
CA ASP A 75 10.64 7.87 -9.24
C ASP A 75 11.66 6.97 -9.94
N ARG A 76 12.95 7.18 -9.67
CA ARG A 76 14.02 6.31 -10.19
C ARG A 76 13.90 4.88 -9.65
N ALA A 77 13.71 4.73 -8.35
CA ALA A 77 13.54 3.42 -7.72
C ALA A 77 12.26 2.72 -8.21
N PHE A 78 11.16 3.47 -8.32
CA PHE A 78 9.87 2.97 -8.77
C PHE A 78 9.90 2.48 -10.22
N LYS A 79 10.56 3.23 -11.12
CA LYS A 79 10.77 2.79 -12.51
C LYS A 79 11.50 1.46 -12.62
N ARG A 80 12.54 1.23 -11.79
CA ARG A 80 13.27 -0.05 -11.77
C ARG A 80 12.37 -1.22 -11.40
N VAL A 81 11.48 -1.04 -10.41
CA VAL A 81 10.52 -2.07 -10.02
C VAL A 81 9.55 -2.37 -11.15
N ASN A 82 9.02 -1.33 -11.82
CA ASN A 82 8.10 -1.55 -12.93
C ASN A 82 8.76 -2.28 -14.11
N THR A 83 10.02 -1.99 -14.42
CA THR A 83 10.77 -2.74 -15.44
C THR A 83 10.94 -4.22 -15.04
N PHE A 84 11.17 -4.51 -13.76
CA PHE A 84 11.24 -5.89 -13.28
C PHE A 84 9.89 -6.62 -13.35
N VAL A 85 8.81 -5.96 -12.93
CA VAL A 85 7.45 -6.52 -13.00
C VAL A 85 7.04 -6.79 -14.45
N ASP A 86 7.35 -5.87 -15.38
CA ASP A 86 7.11 -6.05 -16.82
C ASP A 86 7.89 -7.27 -17.36
N TYR A 87 9.15 -7.42 -16.98
CA TYR A 87 9.95 -8.59 -17.36
C TYR A 87 9.35 -9.91 -16.87
N ILE A 88 8.95 -10.00 -15.59
CA ILE A 88 8.29 -11.19 -15.03
C ILE A 88 6.96 -11.47 -15.75
N THR A 89 6.19 -10.42 -16.05
CA THR A 89 4.89 -10.57 -16.72
C THR A 89 5.07 -11.12 -18.14
N LYS A 90 6.03 -10.60 -18.90
CA LYS A 90 6.40 -11.13 -20.23
C LYS A 90 6.85 -12.58 -20.16
N LEU A 91 7.68 -12.94 -19.18
CA LEU A 91 8.12 -14.33 -18.99
C LEU A 91 6.93 -15.27 -18.71
N VAL A 92 5.96 -14.84 -17.89
CA VAL A 92 4.75 -15.62 -17.57
C VAL A 92 3.83 -15.76 -18.78
N GLU A 93 3.75 -14.75 -19.64
CA GLU A 93 2.93 -14.78 -20.86
C GLU A 93 3.59 -15.59 -22.00
N GLU A 94 4.92 -15.64 -22.07
CA GLU A 94 5.67 -16.42 -23.07
C GLU A 94 5.83 -17.91 -22.68
N SER A 95 5.88 -18.21 -21.39
CA SER A 95 6.04 -19.58 -20.88
C SER A 95 4.88 -20.59 -21.12
N PRO A 96 3.63 -20.25 -21.49
CA PRO A 96 2.61 -21.24 -21.82
C PRO A 96 2.74 -21.79 -23.25
N LYS A 97 3.59 -21.22 -24.13
CA LYS A 97 3.75 -21.70 -25.52
C LYS A 97 4.88 -22.71 -25.72
N LYS A 98 5.71 -22.96 -24.70
CA LYS A 98 6.79 -23.96 -24.75
C LYS A 98 6.58 -25.17 -23.84
N ALA A 99 5.63 -25.11 -22.91
CA ALA A 99 5.40 -26.19 -21.95
C ALA A 99 4.69 -27.44 -22.53
N GLU A 100 4.14 -27.39 -23.75
CA GLU A 100 3.67 -28.61 -24.45
C GLU A 100 4.74 -29.25 -25.34
N ALA A 101 5.89 -28.59 -25.59
CA ALA A 101 6.93 -29.08 -26.50
C ALA A 101 8.22 -29.55 -25.82
N GLU A 102 8.40 -29.34 -24.51
CA GLU A 102 9.69 -29.57 -23.83
C GLU A 102 9.53 -30.30 -22.47
N VAL A 103 8.54 -31.20 -22.34
CA VAL A 103 8.39 -32.09 -21.15
C VAL A 103 9.22 -33.38 -21.28
N THR A 104 9.95 -33.59 -22.37
CA THR A 104 10.93 -34.66 -22.45
C THR A 104 12.34 -34.10 -22.28
N GLU A 105 12.95 -34.49 -21.17
CA GLU A 105 14.40 -34.59 -20.99
C GLU A 105 15.13 -33.36 -20.43
N GLY A 106 15.42 -33.38 -19.12
CA GLY A 106 16.51 -32.52 -18.60
C GLY A 106 16.40 -32.04 -17.15
N SER A 107 16.16 -32.94 -16.20
CA SER A 107 16.54 -32.84 -14.78
C SER A 107 16.89 -31.44 -14.21
N LEU A 108 15.93 -30.85 -13.49
CA LEU A 108 16.13 -29.68 -12.62
C LEU A 108 16.93 -30.08 -11.36
N LYS A 109 18.24 -30.32 -11.51
CA LYS A 109 19.15 -30.53 -10.36
C LYS A 109 19.53 -29.17 -9.78
N ARG A 110 18.88 -28.80 -8.67
CA ARG A 110 19.39 -27.79 -7.74
C ARG A 110 20.70 -28.30 -7.16
N ALA A 111 21.83 -27.72 -7.55
CA ALA A 111 23.04 -27.76 -6.74
C ALA A 111 22.83 -26.73 -5.61
N GLY A 112 22.48 -27.22 -4.42
CA GLY A 112 22.57 -26.43 -3.20
C GLY A 112 24.04 -26.34 -2.81
N GLU A 113 24.63 -25.17 -2.98
CA GLU A 113 25.93 -24.86 -2.40
C GLU A 113 25.66 -24.27 -1.00
N GLU A 114 25.90 -25.09 0.03
CA GLU A 114 25.96 -24.65 1.42
C GLU A 114 27.11 -23.66 1.58
N LEU A 115 26.79 -22.38 1.75
CA LEU A 115 27.75 -21.39 2.21
C LEU A 115 27.99 -21.58 3.72
N GLU A 116 29.02 -22.36 4.04
CA GLU A 116 29.65 -22.42 5.37
C GLU A 116 30.04 -21.00 5.83
N GLN A 117 29.35 -20.50 6.86
CA GLN A 117 29.71 -19.26 7.55
C GLN A 117 30.83 -19.55 8.56
N GLU A 118 32.08 -19.37 8.15
CA GLU A 118 33.23 -19.39 9.06
C GLU A 118 33.28 -18.07 9.88
N ASN A 119 32.85 -18.15 11.13
CA ASN A 119 32.97 -17.06 12.11
C ASN A 119 34.40 -16.99 12.66
N THR A 120 35.29 -16.20 12.04
CA THR A 120 36.55 -15.82 12.68
C THR A 120 36.33 -14.64 13.61
N LYS A 121 36.21 -14.92 14.92
CA LYS A 121 36.43 -13.93 15.99
C LYS A 121 37.91 -13.57 16.03
N LYS A 122 38.22 -12.27 16.00
CA LYS A 122 39.44 -11.71 16.58
C LYS A 122 39.13 -10.33 17.15
#